data_AF-A0A2R4FI21-F1
#
_entry.id   AF-A0A2R4FI21-F1
#
_cell.length_a   1.000
_cell.length_b   1.000
_cell.length_c   1.000
_cell.angle_alpha   90.00
_cell.angle_beta   90.00
_cell.angle_gamma   90.00
#
_symmetry.space_group_name_H-M   'P 1'
#
loop_
_entity.id
_entity.type
_entity.pdbx_description
1 polymer ?
#
loop_
_entity_poly.entity_id
_entity_poly.type
_entity_poly.pdbx_seq_one_letter_code
_entity_poly.pdbx_strand_id
1 'polypeptide(L)'
;MGSHLDPGLFHCCRRARGARQVLGSRWTGRHGRDTPCTREHPAEPVVDSYPGHVGAQSRVRVQGDLYHPVVPSGAVYVGRQGFGLRRSPWANPFSLRSHDRAEALRLYRQWLVGQPALVERARQELAGKQLACWCHVEDACHADVLAEIIG
;
A
#
# COMPACT_ATOMS: atom_id res chain seq x y z
N MET A 1 46.86 24.55 -13.55
CA MET A 1 45.98 25.23 -12.57
C MET A 1 44.57 25.17 -13.12
N GLY A 2 43.51 24.75 -12.46
CA GLY A 2 43.23 24.34 -11.09
C GLY A 2 41.69 24.26 -11.06
N SER A 3 41.18 23.08 -10.69
CA SER A 3 39.76 22.70 -10.64
C SER A 3 38.92 23.59 -9.71
N HIS A 4 37.59 23.48 -9.80
CA HIS A 4 36.56 23.44 -8.72
C HIS A 4 35.23 23.93 -9.31
N LEU A 5 34.30 23.07 -9.77
CA LEU A 5 33.39 22.17 -9.02
C LEU A 5 32.63 22.86 -7.88
N ASP A 6 31.34 23.06 -8.16
CA ASP A 6 30.21 23.34 -7.27
C ASP A 6 30.15 22.41 -6.05
N PRO A 7 29.87 22.95 -4.84
CA PRO A 7 29.25 22.16 -3.80
C PRO A 7 28.17 22.91 -3.00
N GLY A 8 26.96 22.35 -3.02
CA GLY A 8 26.36 21.78 -1.81
C GLY A 8 25.62 22.75 -0.87
N LEU A 9 24.30 22.60 -0.81
CA LEU A 9 23.51 22.85 0.40
C LEU A 9 23.12 21.50 1.03
N PHE A 10 24.02 20.96 1.84
CA PHE A 10 23.68 20.03 2.91
C PHE A 10 23.41 20.86 4.17
N HIS A 11 22.16 20.91 4.65
CA HIS A 11 21.90 21.40 6.00
C HIS A 11 21.98 20.25 7.01
N CYS A 12 23.18 20.13 7.55
CA CYS A 12 23.55 19.25 8.65
C CYS A 12 22.96 19.77 9.97
N CYS A 13 22.18 18.90 10.60
CA CYS A 13 21.70 18.93 11.97
C CYS A 13 22.77 19.38 12.98
N ARG A 14 22.46 20.33 13.87
CA ARG A 14 23.28 20.60 15.07
C ARG A 14 22.42 20.76 16.34
N ARG A 15 22.70 19.83 17.27
CA ARG A 15 22.25 19.69 18.66
C ARG A 15 22.39 20.95 19.53
N ALA A 16 21.51 21.06 20.52
CA ALA A 16 21.85 21.64 21.83
C ALA A 16 21.52 20.64 22.95
N ARG A 17 22.47 20.49 23.89
CA ARG A 17 22.39 19.64 25.09
C ARG A 17 21.89 20.47 26.27
N GLY A 18 21.27 19.82 27.25
CA GLY A 18 21.12 20.36 28.60
C GLY A 18 20.64 19.29 29.57
N ALA A 19 21.54 18.81 30.43
CA ALA A 19 21.27 17.84 31.49
C ALA A 19 21.03 18.56 32.82
N ARG A 20 20.07 18.10 33.64
CA ARG A 20 20.21 18.10 35.11
C ARG A 20 19.25 17.13 35.79
N GLN A 21 19.76 16.57 36.88
CA GLN A 21 19.30 15.35 37.56
C GLN A 21 18.17 15.57 38.58
N VAL A 22 17.43 14.48 38.77
CA VAL A 22 16.65 13.93 39.91
C VAL A 22 16.59 14.73 41.22
N LEU A 23 15.39 14.89 41.79
CA LEU A 23 14.95 14.42 43.12
C LEU A 23 13.67 15.14 43.61
N GLY A 24 12.76 14.38 44.22
CA GLY A 24 11.93 14.88 45.33
C GLY A 24 10.54 15.42 45.00
N SER A 25 9.54 14.61 45.35
CA SER A 25 8.40 14.99 46.20
C SER A 25 7.44 16.11 45.76
N ARG A 26 6.15 15.72 45.81
CA ARG A 26 4.97 16.57 46.01
C ARG A 26 4.39 17.22 44.74
N TRP A 27 3.45 16.50 44.14
CA TRP A 27 2.46 17.08 43.24
C TRP A 27 1.55 18.02 44.04
N THR A 28 1.77 19.33 43.91
CA THR A 28 0.78 20.35 44.23
C THR A 28 0.65 21.28 43.03
N GLY A 29 -0.49 21.23 42.35
CA GLY A 29 -0.74 22.06 41.18
C GLY A 29 -2.12 21.80 40.60
N ARG A 30 -3.15 22.30 41.29
CA ARG A 30 -4.53 22.42 40.80
C ARG A 30 -4.62 23.70 39.97
N HIS A 31 -4.79 23.57 38.66
CA HIS A 31 -5.39 24.59 37.79
C HIS A 31 -6.22 23.79 36.77
N GLY A 32 -7.54 23.73 36.88
CA GLY A 32 -8.45 24.82 36.53
C GLY A 32 -9.19 24.36 35.27
N ARG A 33 -10.20 23.51 35.42
CA ARG A 33 -11.07 23.06 34.31
C ARG A 33 -12.47 23.60 34.54
N ASP A 34 -12.61 24.90 34.35
CA ASP A 34 -13.90 25.54 34.17
C ASP A 34 -14.01 25.90 32.69
N THR A 35 -14.49 24.94 31.91
CA THR A 35 -15.10 25.25 30.62
C THR A 35 -16.35 24.38 30.50
N PRO A 36 -17.55 24.97 30.52
CA PRO A 36 -18.80 24.23 30.45
C PRO A 36 -18.93 23.59 29.06
N CYS A 37 -19.24 22.29 29.04
CA CYS A 37 -19.60 21.55 27.84
C CYS A 37 -20.96 22.03 27.33
N THR A 38 -20.98 23.05 26.49
CA THR A 38 -22.12 23.28 25.58
C THR A 38 -21.63 23.92 24.27
N ARG A 39 -21.46 23.06 23.27
CA ARG A 39 -22.06 23.26 21.96
C ARG A 39 -22.05 21.93 21.23
N GLU A 40 -23.25 21.38 21.06
CA GLU A 40 -23.59 20.44 20.01
C GLU A 40 -22.91 20.85 18.70
N HIS A 41 -22.04 20.00 18.17
CA HIS A 41 -21.64 20.02 16.77
C HIS A 41 -22.36 18.84 16.12
N PRO A 42 -23.29 19.07 15.17
CA PRO A 42 -23.79 17.97 14.36
C PRO A 42 -22.60 17.37 13.62
N ALA A 43 -22.40 16.07 13.82
CA ALA A 43 -21.49 15.25 13.02
C ALA A 43 -22.10 15.10 11.63
N GLU A 44 -21.94 16.12 10.79
CA GLU A 44 -22.14 15.95 9.35
C GLU A 44 -21.10 14.91 8.90
N PRO A 45 -21.53 13.80 8.29
CA PRO A 45 -20.60 12.78 7.82
C PRO A 45 -19.74 13.42 6.74
N VAL A 46 -18.42 13.43 6.96
CA VAL A 46 -17.46 13.71 5.91
C VAL A 46 -17.55 12.53 4.92
N VAL A 47 -18.51 12.59 4.01
CA VAL A 47 -18.57 11.71 2.85
C VAL A 47 -17.44 12.18 1.93
N ASP A 48 -16.26 11.65 2.19
CA ASP A 48 -15.16 11.71 1.23
C ASP A 48 -15.64 10.99 -0.03
N SER A 49 -16.19 11.80 -0.93
CA SER A 49 -16.71 11.38 -2.21
C SER A 49 -15.48 11.19 -3.08
N TYR A 50 -14.79 10.06 -2.91
CA TYR A 50 -13.70 9.67 -3.78
C TYR A 50 -14.24 9.64 -5.21
N PRO A 51 -13.81 10.56 -6.10
CA PRO A 51 -14.16 10.43 -7.49
C PRO A 51 -13.61 9.09 -7.95
N GLY A 52 -14.52 8.18 -8.34
CA GLY A 52 -14.15 6.89 -8.89
C GLY A 52 -13.09 7.12 -9.95
N HIS A 53 -11.96 6.43 -9.81
CA HIS A 53 -10.87 6.46 -10.77
C HIS A 53 -11.38 5.90 -12.10
N VAL A 54 -11.93 6.78 -12.93
CA VAL A 54 -12.22 6.48 -14.33
C VAL A 54 -10.87 6.44 -15.04
N GLY A 55 -10.33 5.24 -15.25
CA GLY A 55 -9.33 5.02 -16.31
C GLY A 55 -8.19 4.04 -16.04
N ALA A 56 -7.86 3.70 -14.79
CA ALA A 56 -6.77 2.77 -14.50
C ALA A 56 -7.25 1.66 -13.55
N GLN A 57 -6.95 0.40 -13.87
CA GLN A 57 -7.26 -0.72 -12.99
C GLN A 57 -6.49 -0.54 -11.68
N SER A 58 -7.20 -0.43 -10.54
CA SER A 58 -6.57 -0.21 -9.23
C SER A 58 -6.23 -1.53 -8.55
N ARG A 59 -5.13 -1.56 -7.78
CA ARG A 59 -4.77 -2.68 -6.91
C ARG A 59 -5.27 -2.43 -5.49
N VAL A 60 -5.83 -3.46 -4.86
CA VAL A 60 -6.16 -3.47 -3.43
C VAL A 60 -5.49 -4.63 -2.71
N ARG A 61 -5.26 -4.47 -1.40
CA ARG A 61 -4.75 -5.55 -0.56
C ARG A 61 -5.90 -6.39 -0.02
N VAL A 62 -5.72 -7.71 0.01
CA VAL A 62 -6.58 -8.61 0.77
C VAL A 62 -6.55 -8.22 2.25
N GLN A 63 -7.71 -8.20 2.90
CA GLN A 63 -7.88 -7.83 4.31
C GLN A 63 -7.96 -9.06 5.22
N GLY A 64 -8.05 -8.85 6.53
CA GLY A 64 -8.14 -9.92 7.52
C GLY A 64 -6.78 -10.50 7.89
N ASP A 65 -6.79 -11.71 8.44
CA ASP A 65 -5.59 -12.44 8.83
C ASP A 65 -5.28 -13.60 7.86
N LEU A 66 -4.20 -14.34 8.13
CA LEU A 66 -3.75 -15.44 7.27
C LEU A 66 -4.79 -16.57 7.12
N TYR A 67 -5.63 -16.79 8.13
CA TYR A 67 -6.63 -17.86 8.19
C TYR A 67 -8.03 -17.38 7.82
N HIS A 68 -8.30 -16.08 7.87
CA HIS A 68 -9.59 -15.51 7.50
C HIS A 68 -9.41 -14.34 6.53
N PRO A 69 -8.86 -14.58 5.33
CA PRO A 69 -8.67 -13.51 4.38
C PRO A 69 -10.01 -13.05 3.82
N VAL A 70 -10.12 -11.73 3.63
CA VAL A 70 -11.29 -11.07 3.06
C VAL A 70 -10.86 -10.33 1.81
N VAL A 71 -11.35 -10.75 0.65
CA VAL A 71 -11.19 -9.97 -0.59
C VAL A 71 -12.16 -8.78 -0.51
N PRO A 72 -11.69 -7.54 -0.65
CA PRO A 72 -12.57 -6.37 -0.62
C PRO A 72 -13.71 -6.49 -1.65
N SER A 73 -14.89 -5.98 -1.30
CA SER A 73 -16.05 -6.02 -2.19
C SER A 73 -15.74 -5.36 -3.53
N GLY A 74 -16.15 -5.99 -4.63
CA GLY A 74 -15.89 -5.52 -5.99
C GLY A 74 -14.46 -5.77 -6.51
N ALA A 75 -13.56 -6.31 -5.70
CA ALA A 75 -12.22 -6.69 -6.13
C ALA A 75 -12.16 -8.17 -6.57
N VAL A 76 -11.29 -8.47 -7.53
CA VAL A 76 -11.04 -9.84 -8.00
C VAL A 76 -9.70 -10.31 -7.47
N TYR A 77 -9.70 -11.46 -6.80
CA TYR A 77 -8.45 -12.06 -6.33
C TYR A 77 -7.62 -12.62 -7.50
N VAL A 78 -6.40 -12.10 -7.65
CA VAL A 78 -5.46 -12.48 -8.72
C VAL A 78 -4.25 -13.26 -8.19
N GLY A 79 -4.23 -13.59 -6.90
CA GLY A 79 -3.08 -14.19 -6.22
C GLY A 79 -2.99 -15.73 -6.31
N ARG A 80 -1.91 -16.25 -5.71
CA ARG A 80 -1.66 -17.70 -5.57
C ARG A 80 -2.64 -18.35 -4.59
N GLN A 81 -2.68 -19.68 -4.55
CA GLN A 81 -3.48 -20.38 -3.54
C GLN A 81 -3.02 -19.99 -2.13
N GLY A 82 -3.97 -19.77 -1.24
CA GLY A 82 -3.76 -19.55 0.18
C GLY A 82 -4.92 -20.15 0.98
N PHE A 83 -4.85 -20.07 2.30
CA PHE A 83 -5.97 -20.48 3.13
C PHE A 83 -7.19 -19.62 2.80
N GLY A 84 -8.36 -20.22 2.58
CA GLY A 84 -9.58 -19.49 2.18
C GLY A 84 -9.57 -18.83 0.79
N LEU A 85 -8.45 -18.88 0.04
CA LEU A 85 -8.32 -18.22 -1.27
C LEU A 85 -7.94 -19.23 -2.36
N ARG A 86 -8.84 -19.39 -3.34
CA ARG A 86 -8.58 -20.25 -4.50
C ARG A 86 -7.50 -19.64 -5.39
N ARG A 87 -6.65 -20.50 -5.98
CA ARG A 87 -5.63 -20.08 -6.94
C ARG A 87 -6.30 -19.37 -8.11
N SER A 88 -5.82 -18.17 -8.41
CA SER A 88 -6.25 -17.42 -9.59
C SER A 88 -5.55 -17.92 -10.87
N PRO A 89 -6.23 -17.91 -12.04
CA PRO A 89 -5.58 -18.13 -13.34
C PRO A 89 -4.46 -17.12 -13.61
N TRP A 90 -4.58 -15.91 -13.08
CA TRP A 90 -3.61 -14.82 -13.27
C TRP A 90 -2.50 -14.79 -12.20
N ALA A 91 -2.43 -15.80 -11.33
CA ALA A 91 -1.42 -15.86 -10.29
C ALA A 91 0.00 -15.90 -10.86
N ASN A 92 0.92 -15.10 -10.30
CA ASN A 92 2.33 -15.17 -10.66
C ASN A 92 2.93 -16.56 -10.34
N PRO A 93 3.41 -17.33 -11.34
CA PRO A 93 4.05 -18.62 -11.11
C PRO A 93 5.45 -18.49 -10.50
N PHE A 94 6.10 -17.33 -10.61
CA PHE A 94 7.43 -17.06 -10.06
C PHE A 94 7.33 -16.62 -8.61
N SER A 95 7.86 -17.44 -7.70
CA SER A 95 7.72 -17.23 -6.25
C SER A 95 8.90 -16.47 -5.65
N LEU A 96 8.64 -15.71 -4.58
CA LEU A 96 9.69 -15.01 -3.82
C LEU A 96 10.59 -15.96 -3.01
N ARG A 97 10.29 -17.28 -3.03
CA ARG A 97 11.21 -18.30 -2.47
C ARG A 97 12.36 -18.63 -3.43
N SER A 98 12.17 -18.37 -4.72
CA SER A 98 13.10 -18.77 -5.79
C SER A 98 13.71 -17.58 -6.52
N HIS A 99 13.07 -16.42 -6.42
CA HIS A 99 13.48 -15.18 -7.08
C HIS A 99 13.34 -14.02 -6.09
N ASP A 100 14.12 -12.97 -6.28
CA ASP A 100 13.76 -11.70 -5.67
C ASP A 100 12.50 -11.11 -6.35
N ARG A 101 11.98 -10.02 -5.78
CA ARG A 101 10.75 -9.40 -6.26
C ARG A 101 10.88 -8.82 -7.66
N ALA A 102 11.98 -8.13 -7.96
CA ALA A 102 12.17 -7.49 -9.25
C ALA A 102 12.22 -8.54 -10.36
N GLU A 103 12.97 -9.62 -10.12
CA GLU A 103 13.10 -10.73 -11.04
C GLU A 103 11.79 -11.50 -11.24
N ALA A 104 11.07 -11.80 -10.15
CA ALA A 104 9.77 -12.47 -10.24
C ALA A 104 8.74 -11.68 -11.07
N LEU A 105 8.77 -10.34 -10.97
CA LEU A 105 7.88 -9.47 -11.75
C LEU A 105 8.33 -9.35 -13.21
N ARG A 106 9.64 -9.26 -13.47
CA ARG A 106 10.20 -9.26 -14.82
C ARG A 106 9.84 -10.55 -15.57
N LEU A 107 10.04 -11.71 -14.93
CA LEU A 107 9.67 -13.01 -15.48
C LEU A 107 8.15 -13.11 -15.69
N TYR A 108 7.35 -12.62 -14.75
CA TYR A 108 5.89 -12.61 -14.87
C TYR A 108 5.42 -11.79 -16.09
N ARG A 109 5.99 -10.61 -16.31
CA ARG A 109 5.71 -9.79 -17.50
C ARG A 109 6.02 -10.55 -18.78
N GLN A 110 7.20 -11.15 -18.87
CA GLN A 110 7.61 -11.94 -20.04
C GLN A 110 6.69 -13.15 -20.28
N TRP A 111 6.31 -13.84 -19.19
CA TRP A 111 5.41 -14.98 -19.24
C TRP A 111 4.01 -14.59 -19.74
N LEU A 112 3.48 -13.43 -19.35
CA LEU A 112 2.20 -12.93 -19.87
C LEU A 112 2.27 -12.58 -21.36
N VAL A 113 3.36 -11.95 -21.83
CA VAL A 113 3.57 -11.65 -23.26
C VAL A 113 3.56 -12.93 -24.11
N GLY A 114 4.10 -14.03 -23.58
CA GLY A 114 4.05 -15.35 -24.23
C GLY A 114 2.67 -16.03 -24.24
N GLN A 115 1.63 -15.43 -23.63
CA GLN A 115 0.30 -16.03 -23.48
C GLN A 115 -0.81 -15.05 -23.90
N PRO A 116 -0.92 -14.72 -25.20
CA PRO A 116 -1.90 -13.75 -25.67
C PRO A 116 -3.34 -14.11 -25.31
N ALA A 117 -3.70 -15.40 -25.33
CA ALA A 117 -5.05 -15.85 -24.94
C ALA A 117 -5.36 -15.61 -23.45
N LEU A 118 -4.37 -15.75 -22.56
CA LEU A 118 -4.56 -15.48 -21.13
C LEU A 118 -4.72 -13.98 -20.88
N VAL A 119 -3.94 -13.16 -21.59
CA VAL A 119 -4.03 -11.70 -21.53
C VAL A 119 -5.37 -11.22 -22.06
N GLU A 120 -5.84 -11.74 -23.18
CA GLU A 120 -7.14 -11.38 -23.75
C GLU A 120 -8.29 -11.74 -22.80
N ARG A 121 -8.25 -12.95 -22.23
CA ARG A 121 -9.18 -13.35 -21.18
C ARG A 121 -9.13 -12.40 -19.98
N ALA A 122 -7.94 -11.97 -19.57
CA ALA A 122 -7.78 -11.01 -18.49
C ALA A 122 -8.40 -9.65 -18.84
N ARG A 123 -8.23 -9.14 -20.07
CA ARG A 123 -8.92 -7.91 -20.52
C ARG A 123 -10.43 -8.03 -20.39
N GLN A 124 -11.00 -9.14 -20.86
CA GLN A 124 -12.44 -9.36 -20.81
C GLN A 124 -12.98 -9.52 -19.38
N GLU A 125 -12.28 -10.25 -18.52
CA GLU A 125 -12.78 -10.58 -17.19
C GLU A 125 -12.42 -9.54 -16.11
N LEU A 126 -11.34 -8.78 -16.28
CA LEU A 126 -10.77 -7.91 -15.25
C LEU A 126 -10.80 -6.42 -15.59
N ALA A 127 -11.09 -6.02 -16.84
CA ALA A 127 -11.17 -4.61 -17.18
C ALA A 127 -12.16 -3.85 -16.28
N GLY A 128 -11.70 -2.71 -15.75
CA GLY A 128 -12.47 -1.87 -14.84
C GLY A 128 -12.65 -2.41 -13.42
N LYS A 129 -12.05 -3.58 -13.08
CA LYS A 129 -12.13 -4.16 -11.73
C LYS A 129 -10.90 -3.84 -10.90
N GLN A 130 -11.08 -3.84 -9.58
CA GLN A 130 -9.95 -3.77 -8.66
C GLN A 130 -9.27 -5.14 -8.57
N LEU A 131 -7.95 -5.19 -8.61
CA LEU A 131 -7.18 -6.44 -8.51
C LEU A 131 -6.68 -6.63 -7.08
N ALA A 132 -7.09 -7.73 -6.44
CA ALA A 132 -6.73 -8.03 -5.07
C ALA A 132 -5.53 -9.00 -4.99
N CYS A 133 -4.53 -8.63 -4.19
CA CYS A 133 -3.41 -9.49 -3.81
C CYS A 133 -3.05 -9.33 -2.32
N TRP A 134 -2.30 -10.27 -1.77
CA TRP A 134 -1.86 -10.23 -0.37
C TRP A 134 -0.57 -9.41 -0.15
N CYS A 135 0.11 -8.96 -1.20
CA CYS A 135 1.28 -8.10 -1.09
C CYS A 135 0.94 -6.80 -0.35
N HIS A 136 1.91 -6.23 0.35
CA HIS A 136 1.80 -4.89 0.92
C HIS A 136 1.55 -3.86 -0.20
N VAL A 137 0.81 -2.80 0.12
CA VAL A 137 0.38 -1.80 -0.87
C VAL A 137 1.54 -0.88 -1.32
N GLU A 138 2.64 -0.89 -0.59
CA GLU A 138 3.86 -0.15 -0.86
C GLU A 138 4.85 -0.97 -1.72
N ASP A 139 4.68 -2.29 -1.75
CA ASP A 139 5.53 -3.19 -2.54
C ASP A 139 5.06 -3.24 -4.00
N ALA A 140 6.00 -3.46 -4.93
CA ALA A 140 5.65 -3.89 -6.29
C ALA A 140 4.97 -5.28 -6.26
N CYS A 141 3.88 -5.46 -7.00
CA CYS A 141 3.10 -6.69 -7.06
C CYS A 141 2.84 -7.12 -8.50
N HIS A 142 2.53 -8.39 -8.68
CA HIS A 142 2.14 -8.92 -9.99
C HIS A 142 0.78 -8.39 -10.45
N ALA A 143 -0.08 -7.98 -9.51
CA ALA A 143 -1.35 -7.34 -9.84
C ALA A 143 -1.14 -6.01 -10.58
N ASP A 144 -0.08 -5.24 -10.25
CA ASP A 144 0.24 -4.00 -10.97
C ASP A 144 0.71 -4.29 -12.39
N VAL A 145 1.57 -5.30 -12.56
CA VAL A 145 2.03 -5.75 -13.88
C VAL A 145 0.86 -6.22 -14.74
N LEU A 146 -0.07 -6.97 -14.14
CA LEU A 146 -1.27 -7.42 -14.83
C LEU A 146 -2.10 -6.21 -15.27
N ALA A 147 -2.44 -5.31 -14.34
CA ALA A 147 -3.19 -4.09 -14.60
C ALA A 147 -2.57 -3.23 -15.71
N GLU A 148 -1.24 -3.08 -15.74
CA GLU A 148 -0.53 -2.34 -16.79
C GLU A 148 -0.67 -3.01 -18.16
N ILE A 149 -0.63 -4.34 -18.22
CA ILE A 149 -0.76 -5.07 -19.48
C ILE A 149 -2.19 -5.01 -19.99
N ILE A 150 -3.20 -5.11 -19.12
CA ILE A 150 -4.61 -5.27 -19.53
C ILE A 150 -5.42 -3.96 -19.54
N GLY A 151 -4.89 -2.89 -18.94
CA GLY A 151 -5.30 -1.51 -19.23
C GLY A 151 -4.98 -1.11 -20.67
#